data_AF-A0A6G9Z1R4-F1
#
_entry.id   AF-A0A6G9Z1R4-F1
#
_cell.length_a   1.000
_cell.length_b   1.000
_cell.length_c   1.000
_cell.angle_alpha   90.00
_cell.angle_beta   90.00
_cell.angle_gamma   90.00
#
_symmetry.space_group_name_H-M   'P 1'
#
loop_
_entity.id
_entity.type
_entity.pdbx_description
1 polymer ?
#
loop_
_entity_poly.entity_id
_entity_poly.type
_entity_poly.pdbx_seq_one_letter_code
_entity_poly.pdbx_strand_id
1 'polypeptide(L)' 'MLNGPADGGGSAALHVGPFNTDPKPSNVVQWYDLADGRYIELRHEHITVRPVSARDIAARFTAWIDRALQREREEGDGVW' A
#
# COMPACT_ATOMS: atom_id res chain seq x y z
N MET A 1 -6.17 17.34 14.53
CA MET A 1 -6.20 16.02 13.87
C MET A 1 -5.33 15.90 12.61
N LEU A 2 -4.75 16.96 12.04
CA LEU A 2 -3.54 16.86 11.18
C LEU A 2 -2.38 17.80 11.59
N ASN A 3 -2.60 18.65 12.59
CA ASN A 3 -1.61 19.63 13.09
C ASN A 3 -1.06 19.28 14.49
N GLY A 4 -1.35 18.07 15.00
CA GLY A 4 -0.78 17.59 16.26
C GLY A 4 0.57 16.90 16.01
N PRO A 5 1.43 16.77 17.02
CA PRO A 5 2.63 15.95 16.89
C PRO A 5 2.24 14.54 16.47
N ALA A 6 2.88 14.03 15.41
CA ALA A 6 2.73 12.63 15.01
C ALA A 6 3.60 11.77 15.93
N ASP A 7 3.01 10.71 16.47
CA ASP A 7 3.72 9.71 17.28
C ASP A 7 4.55 8.76 16.38
N GLY A 8 4.31 8.82 15.07
CA GLY A 8 5.03 8.06 14.06
C GLY A 8 4.26 7.97 12.75
N GLY A 9 4.69 7.05 11.89
CA GLY A 9 4.03 6.80 10.61
C GLY A 9 4.95 6.06 9.65
N GLY A 10 4.49 5.89 8.43
CA GLY A 10 5.29 5.28 7.38
C GLY A 10 4.57 5.22 6.05
N SER A 11 5.30 4.74 5.05
CA SER A 11 4.77 4.47 3.72
C SER A 11 5.29 3.12 3.22
N ALA A 12 4.51 2.50 2.35
CA ALA A 12 4.90 1.30 1.66
C ALA A 12 4.44 1.37 0.19
N ALA A 13 5.29 0.88 -0.71
CA ALA A 13 5.02 0.82 -2.12
C ALA A 13 5.35 -0.59 -2.64
N LEU A 14 4.47 -1.15 -3.49
CA LEU A 14 4.72 -2.41 -4.17
C LEU A 14 5.15 -2.17 -5.62
N HIS A 15 6.39 -2.54 -5.92
CA HIS A 15 6.94 -2.54 -7.27
C HIS A 15 6.90 -3.97 -7.81
N VAL A 16 6.37 -4.14 -9.03
CA VAL A 16 6.30 -5.42 -9.73
C VAL A 16 6.98 -5.23 -11.08
N GLY A 17 7.98 -6.06 -11.36
CA GLY A 17 8.78 -6.00 -12.58
C GLY A 17 10.24 -6.40 -12.36
N PRO A 18 11.06 -6.37 -13.41
CA PRO A 18 12.46 -6.72 -13.33
C PRO A 18 13.24 -5.80 -12.38
N PHE A 19 14.10 -6.37 -11.55
CA PHE A 19 14.89 -5.64 -10.56
C PHE A 19 15.84 -4.58 -11.17
N ASN A 20 16.16 -4.72 -12.46
CA ASN A 20 17.04 -3.83 -13.22
C ASN A 20 16.28 -2.72 -13.96
N THR A 21 14.99 -2.54 -13.67
CA THR A 21 14.16 -1.47 -14.24
C THR A 21 13.66 -0.54 -13.12
N ASP A 22 13.08 0.61 -13.49
CA ASP A 22 12.40 1.53 -12.56
C ASP A 22 10.87 1.43 -12.73
N PRO A 23 10.23 0.33 -12.29
CA PRO A 23 8.80 0.16 -12.44
C PRO A 23 8.07 1.13 -11.51
N LYS A 24 7.09 1.85 -12.05
CA LYS A 24 6.16 2.64 -11.24
C LYS A 24 5.49 1.74 -10.20
N PRO A 25 5.28 2.22 -8.96
CA PRO A 25 4.64 1.42 -7.94
C PRO A 25 3.22 1.09 -8.35
N SER A 26 2.89 -0.21 -8.29
CA SER A 26 1.54 -0.71 -8.59
C SER A 26 0.55 -0.38 -7.48
N ASN A 27 1.04 -0.25 -6.24
CA ASN A 27 0.28 0.15 -5.08
C ASN A 27 1.12 1.02 -4.16
N VAL A 28 0.49 1.98 -3.49
CA VAL A 28 1.11 2.82 -2.45
C VAL A 28 0.14 2.96 -1.28
N VAL A 29 0.68 3.03 -0.07
CA VAL A 29 -0.08 3.41 1.13
C VAL A 29 0.81 4.24 2.04
N GLN A 30 0.19 5.22 2.69
CA GLN A 30 0.80 6.01 3.74
C GLN A 30 -0.08 5.92 4.99
N TRP A 31 0.55 5.84 6.15
CA TRP A 31 -0.15 5.88 7.42
C TRP A 31 0.54 6.80 8.41
N TYR A 32 -0.26 7.25 9.36
CA TYR A 32 0.12 8.16 10.42
C TYR A 32 -0.29 7.56 11.75
N ASP A 33 0.62 7.58 12.72
CA ASP A 33 0.33 7.31 14.12
C ASP A 33 0.12 8.65 14.82
N LEU A 34 -1.10 8.86 15.28
CA LEU A 34 -1.53 10.04 16.03
C LEU A 34 -1.94 9.60 17.44
N ALA A 35 -2.02 10.57 18.35
CA ALA A 35 -2.36 10.31 19.76
C ALA A 35 -3.67 9.53 19.96
N ASP A 36 -4.61 9.65 19.02
CA ASP A 36 -5.92 8.99 19.05
C ASP A 36 -5.98 7.71 18.20
N GLY A 37 -4.90 7.36 17.50
CA GLY A 37 -4.79 6.09 16.78
C GLY A 37 -4.04 6.19 15.45
N ARG A 38 -4.10 5.08 14.71
CA ARG A 38 -3.47 4.96 13.40
C ARG A 38 -4.47 5.22 12.29
N TYR A 39 -4.03 5.99 11.29
CA TYR A 39 -4.84 6.37 10.14
C TYR A 39 -4.09 6.09 8.85
N ILE A 40 -4.80 5.65 7.80
CA ILE A 40 -4.25 5.63 6.43
C ILE A 40 -4.77 6.79 5.62
N GLU A 41 -3.90 7.29 4.76
CA GLU A 41 -4.23 8.26 3.73
C GLU A 41 -4.27 7.56 2.37
N LEU A 42 -5.39 7.71 1.67
CA LEU A 42 -5.58 7.24 0.30
C LEU A 42 -5.70 8.46 -0.61
N ARG A 43 -4.73 8.63 -1.51
CA ARG A 43 -4.67 9.72 -2.49
C ARG A 43 -5.14 9.20 -3.84
N HIS A 44 -6.39 9.50 -4.19
CA HIS A 44 -6.89 9.39 -5.57
C HIS A 44 -7.21 10.80 -6.08
N GLU A 45 -8.35 11.01 -6.74
CA GLU A 45 -8.85 12.36 -7.06
C GLU A 45 -9.16 13.17 -5.78
N HIS A 46 -9.52 12.48 -4.70
CA HIS A 46 -9.73 13.05 -3.38
C HIS A 46 -8.82 12.37 -2.35
N ILE A 47 -8.42 13.12 -1.32
CA ILE A 47 -7.71 12.58 -0.17
C ILE A 47 -8.72 12.02 0.82
N THR A 48 -8.66 10.72 1.08
CA THR A 48 -9.45 10.06 2.13
C THR A 48 -8.55 9.66 3.28
N VAL A 49 -8.90 10.06 4.50
CA VAL A 49 -8.24 9.64 5.74
C VAL A 49 -9.20 8.78 6.54
N ARG A 50 -8.75 7.59 7.00
CA ARG A 50 -9.59 6.70 7.81
C ARG A 50 -8.76 5.94 8.85
N PRO A 51 -9.36 5.61 10.02
CA PRO A 51 -8.71 4.74 11.00
C PRO A 51 -8.32 3.39 10.38
N VAL A 52 -7.25 2.79 10.90
CA VAL A 52 -6.77 1.48 10.44
C VAL A 52 -6.07 0.75 11.57
N SER A 53 -6.25 -0.57 11.66
CA SER A 53 -5.45 -1.39 12.58
C SER A 53 -4.16 -1.88 11.92
N ALA A 54 -3.19 -2.32 12.73
CA ALA A 54 -2.00 -3.00 12.21
C ALA A 54 -2.35 -4.28 11.41
N ARG A 55 -3.41 -4.99 11.83
CA ARG A 55 -3.93 -6.17 11.13
C ARG A 55 -4.44 -5.81 9.73
N ASP A 56 -5.14 -4.69 9.58
CA ASP A 56 -5.66 -4.25 8.28
C ASP A 56 -4.53 -3.86 7.32
N ILE A 57 -3.46 -3.25 7.84
CA ILE A 57 -2.25 -2.95 7.04
C ILE A 57 -1.57 -4.25 6.58
N ALA A 58 -1.38 -5.21 7.48
CA ALA A 58 -0.79 -6.50 7.13
C ALA A 58 -1.64 -7.23 6.07
N ALA A 59 -2.96 -7.29 6.27
CA ALA A 59 -3.88 -7.89 5.31
C ALA A 59 -3.83 -7.19 3.93
N ARG A 60 -3.68 -5.86 3.91
CA ARG A 60 -3.48 -5.10 2.68
C ARG A 60 -2.20 -5.51 1.95
N PHE A 61 -1.09 -5.68 2.66
CA PHE A 61 0.17 -6.12 2.06
C PHE A 61 0.07 -7.53 1.51
N THR A 62 -0.53 -8.47 2.25
CA THR A 62 -0.80 -9.82 1.78
C THR A 62 -1.61 -9.80 0.48
N ALA A 63 -2.72 -9.05 0.45
CA ALA A 63 -3.57 -8.94 -0.74
C ALA A 63 -2.82 -8.32 -1.96
N TRP A 64 -1.91 -7.38 -1.72
CA TRP A 64 -1.09 -6.81 -2.79
C TRP A 64 -0.14 -7.84 -3.40
N ILE A 65 0.53 -8.62 -2.56
CA ILE A 65 1.46 -9.67 -2.99
C ILE A 65 0.69 -10.77 -3.73
N ASP A 66 -0.41 -11.25 -3.16
CA ASP A 66 -1.24 -12.30 -3.77
C ASP A 66 -1.74 -11.88 -5.16
N ARG A 67 -2.21 -10.63 -5.31
CA ARG A 67 -2.64 -10.09 -6.60
C ARG A 67 -1.48 -9.93 -7.59
N ALA A 68 -0.27 -9.61 -7.12
CA ALA A 68 0.90 -9.56 -8.00
C ALA A 68 1.24 -10.97 -8.50
N LEU A 69 1.33 -11.95 -7.60
CA LEU A 69 1.61 -13.35 -7.96
C LEU A 69 0.55 -13.95 -8.88
N GLN A 70 -0.73 -13.60 -8.69
CA GLN A 70 -1.80 -14.04 -9.55
C GLN A 70 -1.63 -13.51 -10.99
N ARG A 71 -1.32 -12.22 -11.15
CA ARG A 71 -1.10 -11.61 -12.46
C ARG A 71 0.09 -12.22 -13.20
N GLU A 72 1.20 -12.47 -12.49
CA GLU A 72 2.38 -13.13 -13.09
C GLU A 72 2.04 -14.52 -13.64
N ARG A 73 1.18 -15.28 -12.95
CA ARG A 73 0.72 -16.59 -13.44
C ARG A 73 -0.16 -16.44 -14.69
N GLU A 74 -1.12 -15.52 -14.65
CA GLU A 74 -2.02 -15.26 -15.78
C GLU A 74 -1.28 -14.81 -17.05
N GLU A 75 -0.25 -13.97 -16.89
CA GLU A 75 0.60 -13.52 -18.00
C GLU A 75 1.51 -14.64 -18.54
N GLY A 76 2.04 -15.50 -17.66
CA GLY A 76 2.82 -16.68 -18.05
C GLY A 76 2.00 -17.75 -18.79
N ASP A 77 0.73 -17.92 -18.41
CA ASP A 77 -0.19 -18.89 -19.02
C ASP A 77 -0.79 -18.38 -20.36
N GLY A 78 -0.63 -17.10 -20.69
CA GLY A 78 -1.10 -16.46 -21.92
C GLY A 78 -0.12 -16.54 -23.11
N VAL A 79 1.05 -17.14 -22.92
CA VAL A 79 2.02 -17.40 -23.98
C VAL A 79 1.76 -18.78 -24.58
N TRP A 80 0.85 -18.85 -25.56
CA TRP A 80 0.65 -20.01 -26.44
C TRP A 80 0.70 -19.58 -27.91
#